data_AF-A0A9D4A8N2-F1
#
_entry.id   AF-A0A9D4A8N2-F1
#
_cell.length_a   1.000
_cell.length_b   1.000
_cell.length_c   1.000
_cell.angle_alpha   90.00
_cell.angle_beta   90.00
_cell.angle_gamma   90.00
#
_symmetry.space_group_name_H-M   'P 1'
#
loop_
_entity.id
_entity.type
_entity.pdbx_description
1 polymer ?
#
loop_
_entity_poly.entity_id
_entity_poly.type
_entity_poly.pdbx_seq_one_letter_code
_entity_poly.pdbx_strand_id
1 'polypeptide(L)'
;MNQAQHIEVSLDRQTTQQISANRLRLKTSIDVVRWLSFQGCAFRGHDESSGSKNHGNFLELLSLLASYDEKVEDVLKSAPQNSSYTSSTIQKEILQIYASRVCNVIREEIGDRKFSIIVDEARDESKKEQMAIIWRFVDEQGQAAGEVVEVHQFFKDLSDIVNIASASSNRHDELQKAQATELTRLVSINELATGIGMNQIDTLQHPGETRWSSQLNSVTSLLKMYNATSTVLENLKNTASNYSQRGDAHNAYSRLRSFEFIFILHMMKEVLGITNNLCQALQRRSQDILNAMSLVLTTKDLIQKLRDDGWNELLKKNDIFL
;
A
#
# COMPACT_ATOMS: atom_id res chain seq x y z
N MET A 1 -12.84 -6.56 -53.18
CA MET A 1 -12.24 -6.19 -51.88
C MET A 1 -12.84 -7.09 -50.81
N ASN A 2 -12.11 -8.12 -50.36
CA ASN A 2 -12.51 -8.99 -49.25
C ASN A 2 -11.59 -8.70 -48.07
N GLN A 3 -12.00 -7.78 -47.20
CA GLN A 3 -11.17 -7.24 -46.12
C GLN A 3 -11.38 -7.96 -44.77
N ALA A 4 -12.32 -8.92 -44.71
CA ALA A 4 -12.70 -9.63 -43.47
C ALA A 4 -11.93 -10.95 -43.22
N GLN A 5 -11.17 -11.47 -44.19
CA GLN A 5 -10.51 -12.79 -44.08
C GLN A 5 -9.09 -12.76 -43.46
N HIS A 6 -8.60 -11.60 -42.98
CA HIS A 6 -7.17 -11.44 -42.70
C HIS A 6 -6.79 -11.51 -41.20
N ILE A 7 -7.72 -11.35 -40.26
CA ILE A 7 -7.41 -11.31 -38.82
C ILE A 7 -7.59 -12.69 -38.16
N GLU A 8 -8.74 -13.34 -38.35
CA GLU A 8 -8.99 -14.70 -37.83
C GLU A 8 -7.98 -15.72 -38.37
N VAL A 9 -7.75 -15.71 -39.68
CA VAL A 9 -6.76 -16.59 -40.33
C VAL A 9 -5.33 -16.30 -39.88
N SER A 10 -5.02 -15.06 -39.47
CA SER A 10 -3.69 -14.70 -38.95
C SER A 10 -3.51 -15.03 -37.46
N LEU A 11 -4.60 -15.06 -36.67
CA LEU A 11 -4.61 -15.51 -35.27
C LEU A 11 -4.48 -17.04 -35.17
N ASP A 12 -5.15 -17.77 -36.07
CA ASP A 12 -5.09 -19.25 -36.14
C ASP A 12 -3.76 -19.78 -36.70
N ARG A 13 -2.92 -18.89 -37.27
CA ARG A 13 -1.63 -19.23 -37.89
C ARG A 13 -0.45 -19.11 -36.93
N GLN A 14 -0.67 -19.22 -35.62
CA GLN A 14 0.42 -19.36 -34.66
C GLN A 14 0.82 -20.83 -34.53
N THR A 15 2.06 -21.15 -34.88
CA THR A 15 2.60 -22.50 -34.73
C THR A 15 2.55 -22.93 -33.27
N THR A 16 2.28 -24.22 -32.99
CA THR A 16 2.30 -24.79 -31.64
C THR A 16 3.57 -24.44 -30.86
N GLN A 17 4.72 -24.39 -31.56
CA GLN A 17 6.00 -23.95 -31.01
C GLN A 17 5.98 -22.49 -30.51
N GLN A 18 5.37 -21.57 -31.26
CA GLN A 18 5.25 -20.17 -30.86
C GLN A 18 4.37 -20.03 -29.62
N ILE A 19 3.26 -20.78 -29.56
CA ILE A 19 2.37 -20.80 -28.39
C ILE A 19 3.12 -21.33 -27.16
N SER A 20 3.88 -22.43 -27.30
CA SER A 20 4.67 -22.97 -26.19
C SER A 20 5.77 -22.01 -25.73
N ALA A 21 6.45 -21.33 -26.67
CA ALA A 21 7.48 -20.36 -26.35
C ALA A 21 6.92 -19.14 -25.60
N ASN A 22 5.80 -18.58 -26.09
CA ASN A 22 5.13 -17.46 -25.43
C ASN A 22 4.63 -17.85 -24.03
N ARG A 23 4.05 -19.05 -23.87
CA ARG A 23 3.63 -19.56 -22.55
C ARG A 23 4.79 -19.74 -21.59
N LEU A 24 5.91 -20.28 -22.05
CA LEU A 24 7.10 -20.44 -21.22
C LEU A 24 7.62 -19.07 -20.77
N ARG A 25 7.73 -18.11 -21.70
CA ARG A 25 8.15 -16.74 -21.39
C ARG A 25 7.26 -16.07 -20.35
N LEU A 26 5.93 -16.11 -20.57
CA LEU A 26 4.96 -15.54 -19.64
C LEU A 26 5.02 -16.22 -18.26
N LYS A 27 5.16 -17.55 -18.23
CA LYS A 27 5.29 -18.30 -16.98
C LYS A 27 6.53 -17.86 -16.20
N THR A 28 7.68 -17.75 -16.86
CA THR A 28 8.91 -17.27 -16.22
C THR A 28 8.73 -15.85 -15.67
N SER A 29 8.11 -14.94 -16.41
CA SER A 29 7.79 -13.59 -15.92
C SER A 29 6.87 -13.62 -14.69
N ILE A 30 5.82 -14.45 -14.71
CA ILE A 30 4.89 -14.65 -13.59
C ILE A 30 5.60 -15.17 -12.35
N ASP A 31 6.52 -16.13 -12.49
CA ASP A 31 7.26 -16.73 -11.38
C ASP A 31 8.22 -15.70 -10.74
N VAL A 32 8.88 -14.87 -11.56
CA VAL A 32 9.73 -13.76 -11.07
C VAL A 32 8.90 -12.73 -10.31
N VAL A 33 7.76 -12.28 -10.87
CA VAL A 33 6.85 -11.35 -10.16
C VAL A 33 6.42 -11.94 -8.83
N ARG A 34 5.98 -13.20 -8.82
CA ARG A 34 5.55 -13.89 -7.60
C ARG A 34 6.63 -13.90 -6.54
N TRP A 35 7.86 -14.26 -6.91
CA TRP A 35 8.96 -14.33 -5.96
C TRP A 35 9.29 -12.95 -5.38
N LEU A 36 9.40 -11.92 -6.23
CA LEU A 36 9.68 -10.55 -5.78
C LEU A 36 8.59 -10.01 -4.87
N SER A 37 7.31 -10.21 -5.24
CA SER A 37 6.16 -9.83 -4.41
C SER A 37 6.19 -10.53 -3.05
N PHE A 38 6.43 -11.83 -3.03
CA PHE A 38 6.43 -12.62 -1.80
C PHE A 38 7.57 -12.24 -0.85
N GLN A 39 8.71 -11.81 -1.40
CA GLN A 39 9.86 -11.34 -0.61
C GLN A 39 9.81 -9.83 -0.31
N GLY A 40 8.77 -9.10 -0.76
CA GLY A 40 8.69 -7.65 -0.61
C GLY A 40 9.84 -6.89 -1.30
N CYS A 41 10.43 -7.47 -2.35
CA CYS A 41 11.57 -6.90 -3.05
C CYS A 41 11.13 -5.91 -4.13
N ALA A 42 11.88 -4.82 -4.29
CA ALA A 42 11.68 -3.88 -5.40
C ALA A 42 11.83 -4.62 -6.74
N PHE A 43 11.01 -4.25 -7.73
CA PHE A 43 11.04 -4.90 -9.04
C PHE A 43 12.12 -4.31 -9.94
N ARG A 44 12.34 -3.00 -9.81
CA ARG A 44 13.12 -2.19 -10.76
C ARG A 44 14.39 -1.62 -10.14
N GLY A 45 15.34 -1.34 -11.02
CA GLY A 45 16.59 -0.64 -10.71
C GLY A 45 16.49 0.85 -11.06
N HIS A 46 17.56 1.59 -10.75
CA HIS A 46 17.67 3.00 -11.15
C HIS A 46 17.89 3.15 -12.67
N ASP A 47 18.49 2.16 -13.31
CA ASP A 47 18.82 2.18 -14.74
C ASP A 47 18.65 0.77 -15.34
N GLU A 48 17.66 0.61 -16.22
CA GLU A 48 17.38 -0.63 -16.95
C GLU A 48 17.92 -0.58 -18.41
N SER A 49 18.74 0.41 -18.74
CA SER A 49 19.38 0.51 -20.05
C SER A 49 20.40 -0.61 -20.26
N SER A 50 20.63 -1.04 -21.49
CA SER A 50 21.54 -2.15 -21.82
C SER A 50 23.00 -1.94 -21.42
N GLY A 51 23.38 -0.70 -21.08
CA GLY A 51 24.72 -0.37 -20.58
C GLY A 51 24.83 -0.42 -19.05
N SER A 52 23.72 -0.66 -18.35
CA SER A 52 23.69 -0.73 -16.89
C SER A 52 24.37 -1.99 -16.38
N LYS A 53 25.00 -1.89 -15.21
CA LYS A 53 25.54 -3.06 -14.49
C LYS A 53 24.46 -3.82 -13.71
N ASN A 54 23.31 -3.20 -13.48
CA ASN A 54 22.20 -3.77 -12.74
C ASN A 54 20.89 -3.20 -13.29
N HIS A 55 20.16 -4.03 -14.03
CA HIS A 55 18.92 -3.65 -14.71
C HIS A 55 17.68 -3.77 -13.81
N GLY A 56 17.86 -3.91 -12.50
CA GLY A 56 16.78 -4.13 -11.56
C GLY A 56 16.48 -5.61 -11.32
N ASN A 57 15.91 -5.88 -10.14
CA ASN A 57 15.74 -7.25 -9.65
C ASN A 57 14.91 -8.14 -10.58
N PHE A 58 13.93 -7.59 -11.29
CA PHE A 58 13.11 -8.35 -12.24
C PHE A 58 13.93 -8.85 -13.44
N LEU A 59 14.68 -7.97 -14.10
CA LEU A 59 15.48 -8.33 -15.27
C LEU A 59 16.69 -9.19 -14.90
N GLU A 60 17.31 -8.92 -13.76
CA GLU A 60 18.42 -9.74 -13.25
C GLU A 60 17.95 -11.14 -12.84
N LEU A 61 16.76 -11.28 -12.23
CA LEU A 61 16.22 -12.60 -11.87
C LEU A 61 15.78 -13.40 -13.11
N LEU A 62 15.25 -12.73 -14.15
CA LEU A 62 15.01 -13.37 -15.45
C LEU A 62 16.31 -13.86 -16.08
N SER A 63 17.36 -13.04 -16.04
CA SER A 63 18.68 -13.40 -16.57
C SER A 63 19.30 -14.58 -15.79
N LEU A 64 19.09 -14.60 -14.47
CA LEU A 64 19.48 -15.73 -13.63
C LEU A 64 18.74 -17.01 -14.05
N LEU A 65 17.41 -16.97 -14.19
CA LEU A 65 16.64 -18.15 -14.61
C LEU A 65 17.04 -18.64 -16.00
N ALA A 66 17.32 -17.71 -16.94
CA ALA A 66 17.86 -18.04 -18.26
C ALA A 66 19.20 -18.78 -18.17
N SER A 67 20.08 -18.41 -17.23
CA SER A 67 21.38 -19.08 -17.06
C SER A 67 21.28 -20.54 -16.58
N TYR A 68 20.13 -20.94 -16.02
CA TYR A 68 19.88 -22.30 -15.56
C TYR A 68 19.06 -23.15 -16.54
N ASP A 69 18.37 -22.54 -17.51
CA ASP A 69 17.50 -23.25 -18.46
C ASP A 69 17.66 -22.65 -19.87
N GLU A 70 18.36 -23.40 -20.74
CA GLU A 70 18.60 -23.04 -22.14
C GLU A 70 17.30 -22.72 -22.89
N LYS A 71 16.19 -23.41 -22.57
CA LYS A 71 14.89 -23.12 -23.22
C LYS A 71 14.36 -21.76 -22.80
N VAL A 72 14.55 -21.38 -21.53
CA VAL A 72 14.16 -20.05 -21.02
C VAL A 72 15.03 -18.98 -21.68
N GLU A 73 16.33 -19.21 -21.81
CA GLU A 73 17.24 -18.31 -22.52
C GLU A 73 16.82 -18.11 -23.98
N ASP A 74 16.55 -19.20 -24.70
CA ASP A 74 16.13 -19.16 -26.10
C ASP A 74 14.82 -18.40 -26.29
N VAL A 75 13.81 -18.65 -25.44
CA VAL A 75 12.53 -17.94 -25.57
C VAL A 75 12.65 -16.48 -25.18
N LEU A 76 13.54 -16.09 -24.26
CA LEU A 76 13.74 -14.69 -23.91
C LEU A 76 14.46 -13.93 -25.03
N LYS A 77 15.49 -14.52 -25.65
CA LYS A 77 16.24 -13.92 -26.77
C LYS A 77 15.43 -13.83 -28.06
N SER A 78 14.59 -14.82 -28.34
CA SER A 78 13.75 -14.88 -29.55
C SER A 78 12.48 -14.03 -29.47
N ALA A 79 12.29 -13.22 -28.43
CA ALA A 79 11.08 -12.46 -28.22
C ALA A 79 10.91 -11.31 -29.25
N PRO A 80 9.80 -11.28 -30.03
CA PRO A 80 9.42 -10.07 -30.73
C PRO A 80 9.18 -8.93 -29.75
N GLN A 81 9.50 -7.69 -30.12
CA GLN A 81 9.42 -6.48 -29.27
C GLN A 81 8.10 -6.38 -28.47
N ASN A 82 6.96 -6.76 -29.08
CA ASN A 82 5.63 -6.65 -28.46
C ASN A 82 5.27 -7.81 -27.52
N SER A 83 6.15 -8.80 -27.33
CA SER A 83 5.86 -10.02 -26.56
C SER A 83 7.01 -10.41 -25.63
N SER A 84 7.86 -9.46 -25.25
CA SER A 84 8.92 -9.71 -24.27
C SER A 84 8.38 -10.00 -22.87
N TYR A 85 7.18 -9.48 -22.55
CA TYR A 85 6.59 -9.50 -21.20
C TYR A 85 7.47 -8.90 -20.10
N THR A 86 8.51 -8.14 -20.49
CA THR A 86 9.47 -7.53 -19.57
C THR A 86 9.15 -6.09 -19.22
N SER A 87 8.20 -5.47 -19.93
CA SER A 87 7.90 -4.05 -19.76
C SER A 87 7.33 -3.74 -18.37
N SER A 88 7.59 -2.51 -17.95
CA SER A 88 7.05 -1.89 -16.75
C SER A 88 5.54 -2.07 -16.57
N THR A 89 4.79 -1.88 -17.65
CA THR A 89 3.33 -2.01 -17.68
C THR A 89 2.89 -3.45 -17.43
N ILE A 90 3.54 -4.41 -18.11
CA ILE A 90 3.21 -5.83 -17.97
C ILE A 90 3.54 -6.36 -16.57
N GLN A 91 4.66 -5.93 -15.98
CA GLN A 91 5.00 -6.26 -14.59
C GLN A 91 3.87 -5.82 -13.64
N LYS A 92 3.36 -4.58 -13.80
CA LYS A 92 2.25 -4.05 -13.00
C LYS A 92 0.95 -4.81 -13.24
N GLU A 93 0.63 -5.16 -14.48
CA GLU A 93 -0.56 -5.95 -14.81
C GLU A 93 -0.52 -7.33 -14.14
N ILE A 94 0.61 -8.05 -14.23
CA ILE A 94 0.78 -9.35 -13.57
C ILE A 94 0.64 -9.22 -12.05
N LEU A 95 1.24 -8.18 -11.47
CA LEU A 95 1.14 -7.89 -10.03
C LEU A 95 -0.32 -7.63 -9.61
N GLN A 96 -1.06 -6.83 -10.38
CA GLN A 96 -2.47 -6.55 -10.12
C GLN A 96 -3.34 -7.81 -10.23
N ILE A 97 -3.08 -8.69 -11.20
CA ILE A 97 -3.77 -9.98 -11.32
C ILE A 97 -3.49 -10.86 -10.09
N TYR A 98 -2.23 -10.91 -9.64
CA TYR A 98 -1.87 -11.63 -8.43
C TYR A 98 -2.58 -11.07 -7.20
N ALA A 99 -2.54 -9.75 -7.01
CA ALA A 99 -3.21 -9.07 -5.91
C ALA A 99 -4.71 -9.38 -5.91
N SER A 100 -5.37 -9.28 -7.07
CA SER A 100 -6.80 -9.61 -7.21
C SER A 100 -7.09 -11.07 -6.86
N ARG A 101 -6.26 -12.02 -7.29
CA ARG A 101 -6.44 -13.44 -6.95
C ARG A 101 -6.26 -13.71 -5.46
N VAL A 102 -5.24 -13.13 -4.83
CA VAL A 102 -5.01 -13.27 -3.38
C VAL A 102 -6.20 -12.68 -2.62
N CYS A 103 -6.66 -11.48 -2.99
CA CYS A 103 -7.85 -10.86 -2.40
C CYS A 103 -9.10 -11.73 -2.59
N ASN A 104 -9.29 -12.33 -3.76
CA ASN A 104 -10.44 -13.21 -4.03
C ASN A 104 -10.39 -14.48 -3.19
N VAL A 105 -9.21 -15.12 -3.05
CA VAL A 105 -9.05 -16.30 -2.19
C VAL A 105 -9.36 -15.95 -0.74
N ILE A 106 -8.82 -14.84 -0.23
CA ILE A 106 -9.13 -14.36 1.13
C ILE A 106 -10.63 -14.06 1.27
N ARG A 107 -11.24 -13.43 0.26
CA ARG A 107 -12.68 -13.14 0.25
C ARG A 107 -13.54 -14.41 0.24
N GLU A 108 -13.17 -15.42 -0.53
CA GLU A 108 -13.84 -16.72 -0.58
C GLU A 108 -13.67 -17.48 0.74
N GLU A 109 -12.46 -17.45 1.31
CA GLU A 109 -12.15 -18.04 2.61
C GLU A 109 -12.97 -17.39 3.74
N ILE A 110 -13.18 -16.07 3.69
CA ILE A 110 -14.06 -15.38 4.64
C ILE A 110 -15.55 -15.66 4.31
N GLY A 111 -15.91 -15.71 3.03
CA GLY A 111 -17.27 -15.91 2.54
C GLY A 111 -18.27 -14.85 3.04
N ASP A 112 -19.51 -15.27 3.26
CA ASP A 112 -20.56 -14.45 3.92
C ASP A 112 -20.54 -14.56 5.45
N ARG A 113 -19.44 -15.07 6.02
CA ARG A 113 -19.35 -15.31 7.45
C ARG A 113 -19.36 -13.97 8.19
N LYS A 114 -20.07 -13.95 9.32
CA LYS A 114 -20.12 -12.77 10.18
C LYS A 114 -18.74 -12.58 10.79
N PHE A 115 -18.16 -11.40 10.58
CA PHE A 115 -16.98 -10.96 11.29
C PHE A 115 -17.40 -9.91 12.31
N SER A 116 -16.74 -9.88 13.46
CA SER A 116 -16.83 -8.79 14.42
C SER A 116 -15.48 -8.10 14.50
N ILE A 117 -15.50 -6.79 14.32
CA ILE A 117 -14.36 -5.95 14.67
C ILE A 117 -14.57 -5.57 16.13
N ILE A 118 -13.78 -6.15 17.03
CA ILE A 118 -13.70 -5.73 18.43
C ILE A 118 -12.48 -4.83 18.53
N VAL A 119 -12.70 -3.59 18.92
CA VAL A 119 -11.64 -2.61 19.09
C VAL A 119 -11.70 -2.23 20.57
N ASP A 120 -10.71 -2.70 21.32
CA ASP A 120 -10.60 -2.45 22.75
C ASP A 120 -9.32 -1.66 23.01
N GLU A 121 -9.42 -0.63 23.84
CA GLU A 121 -8.30 0.24 24.22
C GLU A 121 -8.13 0.12 25.73
N ALA A 122 -7.01 -0.46 26.17
CA ALA A 122 -6.75 -0.74 27.57
C ALA A 122 -5.40 -0.17 28.04
N ARG A 123 -5.41 0.44 29.23
CA ARG A 123 -4.24 1.08 29.83
C ARG A 123 -3.36 0.06 30.52
N ASP A 124 -2.10 -0.02 30.11
CA ASP A 124 -1.11 -0.81 30.84
C ASP A 124 -0.58 -0.07 32.09
N GLU A 125 0.17 -0.78 32.92
CA GLU A 125 0.75 -0.27 34.17
C GLU A 125 1.73 0.89 33.95
N SER A 126 2.26 1.06 32.73
CA SER A 126 3.12 2.17 32.34
C SER A 126 2.35 3.43 31.93
N LYS A 127 1.02 3.41 32.09
CA LYS A 127 0.06 4.44 31.65
C LYS A 127 -0.04 4.57 30.13
N LYS A 128 0.52 3.62 29.37
CA LYS A 128 0.41 3.54 27.91
C LYS A 128 -0.83 2.73 27.57
N GLU A 129 -1.70 3.31 26.75
CA GLU A 129 -2.90 2.63 26.26
C GLU A 129 -2.51 1.73 25.07
N GLN A 130 -2.92 0.47 25.09
CA GLN A 130 -2.75 -0.49 24.00
C GLN A 130 -4.09 -0.64 23.28
N MET A 131 -4.09 -0.34 21.98
CA MET A 131 -5.25 -0.60 21.11
C MET A 131 -5.15 -2.03 20.57
N ALA A 132 -6.12 -2.86 20.93
CA ALA A 132 -6.34 -4.19 20.37
C ALA A 132 -7.44 -4.09 19.31
N ILE A 133 -7.05 -4.14 18.04
CA ILE A 133 -8.00 -4.32 16.94
C ILE A 133 -8.08 -5.81 16.64
N ILE A 134 -9.13 -6.43 17.14
CA ILE A 134 -9.42 -7.84 16.96
C ILE A 134 -10.45 -7.96 15.84
N TRP A 135 -10.01 -8.40 14.67
CA TRP A 135 -10.94 -9.04 13.74
C TRP A 135 -11.19 -10.44 14.27
N ARG A 136 -12.45 -10.72 14.60
CA ARG A 136 -12.90 -12.10 14.83
C ARG A 136 -13.75 -12.52 13.65
N PHE A 137 -13.31 -13.54 12.96
CA PHE A 137 -14.16 -14.33 12.08
C PHE A 137 -14.02 -15.79 12.49
N VAL A 138 -15.06 -16.57 12.22
CA VAL A 138 -15.05 -18.01 12.47
C VAL A 138 -14.57 -18.67 11.19
N ASP A 139 -13.46 -19.40 11.26
CA ASP A 139 -12.96 -20.19 10.14
C ASP A 139 -13.84 -21.43 9.88
N GLU A 140 -13.51 -22.22 8.86
CA GLU A 140 -14.26 -23.44 8.51
C GLU A 140 -14.25 -24.50 9.61
N GLN A 141 -13.31 -24.43 10.53
CA GLN A 141 -13.12 -25.37 11.62
C GLN A 141 -13.79 -24.88 12.92
N GLY A 142 -14.50 -23.75 12.88
CA GLY A 142 -15.18 -23.18 14.04
C GLY A 142 -14.25 -22.44 15.00
N GLN A 143 -12.99 -22.17 14.61
CA GLN A 143 -12.05 -21.42 15.42
C GLN A 143 -12.22 -19.92 15.16
N ALA A 144 -12.16 -19.13 16.23
CA ALA A 144 -12.08 -17.68 16.11
C ALA A 144 -10.64 -17.30 15.74
N ALA A 145 -10.41 -16.89 14.48
CA ALA A 145 -9.19 -16.19 14.13
C ALA A 145 -9.24 -14.81 14.81
N GLY A 146 -8.26 -14.48 15.65
CA GLY A 146 -8.30 -13.32 16.52
C GLY A 146 -6.96 -12.60 16.53
N GLU A 147 -7.04 -11.28 16.34
CA GLU A 147 -5.95 -10.28 16.27
C GLU A 147 -5.28 -10.15 14.90
N VAL A 148 -5.41 -8.95 14.32
CA VAL A 148 -4.64 -8.54 13.15
C VAL A 148 -3.38 -7.86 13.68
N VAL A 149 -2.34 -8.66 13.91
CA VAL A 149 -1.05 -8.21 14.47
C VAL A 149 -0.47 -7.05 13.66
N GLU A 150 -0.70 -7.07 12.35
CA GLU A 150 -0.25 -6.09 11.36
C GLU A 150 -0.82 -4.69 11.65
N VAL A 151 -2.09 -4.59 12.06
CA VAL A 151 -2.71 -3.29 12.36
C VAL A 151 -2.17 -2.72 13.66
N HIS A 152 -1.94 -3.57 14.67
CA HIS A 152 -1.31 -3.14 15.91
C HIS A 152 0.14 -2.68 15.67
N GLN A 153 0.90 -3.46 14.89
CA GLN A 153 2.27 -3.11 14.51
C GLN A 153 2.31 -1.80 13.70
N PHE A 154 1.35 -1.59 12.80
CA PHE A 154 1.21 -0.34 12.06
C PHE A 154 1.11 0.88 12.98
N PHE A 155 0.30 0.84 14.04
CA PHE A 155 0.17 1.99 14.96
C PHE A 155 1.43 2.23 15.81
N LYS A 156 2.16 1.17 16.15
CA LYS A 156 3.49 1.30 16.77
C LYS A 156 4.46 2.00 15.82
N ASP A 157 4.50 1.54 14.58
CA ASP A 157 5.38 2.07 13.54
C ASP A 157 5.03 3.53 13.21
N LEU A 158 3.74 3.84 13.11
CA LEU A 158 3.23 5.21 12.94
C LEU A 158 3.73 6.12 14.06
N SER A 159 3.61 5.66 15.31
CA SER A 159 4.06 6.42 16.48
C SER A 159 5.57 6.67 16.43
N ASP A 160 6.35 5.65 16.13
CA ASP A 160 7.81 5.74 16.03
C ASP A 160 8.24 6.66 14.89
N ILE A 161 7.63 6.55 13.72
CA ILE A 161 7.87 7.42 12.56
C ILE A 161 7.60 8.88 12.92
N VAL A 162 6.43 9.16 13.52
CA VAL A 162 6.09 10.53 13.93
C VAL A 162 7.08 11.03 14.96
N ASN A 163 7.40 10.24 15.99
CA ASN A 163 8.36 10.61 17.03
C ASN A 163 9.74 10.95 16.46
N ILE A 164 10.27 10.13 15.55
CA ILE A 164 11.59 10.36 14.94
C ILE A 164 11.55 11.61 14.06
N ALA A 165 10.50 11.78 13.27
CA ALA A 165 10.35 12.91 12.35
C ALA A 165 10.05 14.24 13.06
N SER A 166 9.48 14.21 14.27
CA SER A 166 9.11 15.41 15.05
C SER A 166 9.93 15.63 16.33
N ALA A 167 10.95 14.81 16.59
CA ALA A 167 11.70 14.79 17.87
C ALA A 167 12.38 16.11 18.29
N SER A 168 12.48 17.13 17.43
CA SER A 168 13.04 18.43 17.80
C SER A 168 12.47 19.57 16.98
N SER A 169 12.60 20.80 17.48
CA SER A 169 12.21 22.02 16.77
C SER A 169 12.85 22.12 15.38
N ASN A 170 14.13 21.78 15.26
CA ASN A 170 14.82 21.80 13.97
C ASN A 170 14.21 20.80 12.98
N ARG A 171 13.82 19.61 13.45
CA ARG A 171 13.16 18.61 12.59
C ARG A 171 11.77 19.05 12.20
N HIS A 172 11.05 19.73 13.09
CA HIS A 172 9.78 20.34 12.78
C HIS A 172 9.91 21.41 11.67
N ASP A 173 10.92 22.28 11.75
CA ASP A 173 11.19 23.28 10.71
C ASP A 173 11.57 22.63 9.37
N GLU A 174 12.39 21.58 9.39
CA GLU A 174 12.74 20.80 8.20
C GLU A 174 11.51 20.16 7.55
N LEU A 175 10.61 19.60 8.38
CA LEU A 175 9.37 18.99 7.94
C LEU A 175 8.43 20.01 7.30
N GLN A 176 8.25 21.19 7.91
CA GLN A 176 7.46 22.28 7.35
C GLN A 176 8.06 22.80 6.03
N LYS A 177 9.38 22.92 5.95
CA LYS A 177 10.10 23.34 4.74
C LYS A 177 9.96 22.32 3.60
N ALA A 178 10.07 21.03 3.92
CA ALA A 178 9.87 19.95 2.96
C ALA A 178 8.42 19.93 2.45
N GLN A 179 7.44 20.11 3.34
CA GLN A 179 6.04 20.22 2.97
C GLN A 179 5.77 21.44 2.08
N ALA A 180 6.31 22.61 2.42
CA ALA A 180 6.14 23.82 1.60
C ALA A 180 6.75 23.66 0.20
N THR A 181 7.91 23.01 0.10
CA THR A 181 8.55 22.68 -1.18
C THR A 181 7.64 21.78 -2.02
N GLU A 182 7.08 20.74 -1.40
CA GLU A 182 6.22 19.79 -2.10
C GLU A 182 4.89 20.43 -2.55
N LEU A 183 4.24 21.21 -1.69
CA LEU A 183 3.03 21.94 -2.05
C LEU A 183 3.29 22.92 -3.20
N THR A 184 4.44 23.60 -3.18
CA THR A 184 4.87 24.49 -4.28
C THR A 184 5.06 23.70 -5.58
N ARG A 185 5.68 22.52 -5.52
CA ARG A 185 5.86 21.63 -6.67
C ARG A 185 4.51 21.19 -7.24
N LEU A 186 3.60 20.70 -6.39
CA LEU A 186 2.27 20.21 -6.76
C LEU A 186 1.38 21.31 -7.37
N VAL A 187 1.45 22.53 -6.84
CA VAL A 187 0.78 23.71 -7.44
C VAL A 187 1.39 24.03 -8.81
N SER A 188 2.71 23.93 -8.95
CA SER A 188 3.40 24.24 -10.21
C SER A 188 3.06 23.26 -11.34
N ILE A 189 2.70 22.01 -11.01
CA ILE A 189 2.25 20.99 -11.98
C ILE A 189 0.73 20.89 -12.08
N ASN A 190 -0.02 21.85 -11.51
CA ASN A 190 -1.49 21.90 -11.49
C ASN A 190 -2.17 20.67 -10.88
N GLU A 191 -1.48 19.92 -10.01
CA GLU A 191 -2.07 18.82 -9.24
C GLU A 191 -2.85 19.32 -8.00
N LEU A 192 -2.59 20.57 -7.57
CA LEU A 192 -3.32 21.22 -6.49
C LEU A 192 -3.91 22.57 -6.93
N ALA A 193 -5.18 22.79 -6.61
CA ALA A 193 -5.83 24.09 -6.75
C ALA A 193 -5.35 25.07 -5.67
N THR A 194 -5.31 26.36 -5.99
CA THR A 194 -4.99 27.44 -5.05
C THR A 194 -6.27 28.14 -4.57
N GLY A 195 -6.36 28.39 -3.27
CA GLY A 195 -7.53 29.02 -2.64
C GLY A 195 -7.25 29.43 -1.19
N ILE A 196 -8.06 30.35 -0.65
CA ILE A 196 -7.90 30.84 0.73
C ILE A 196 -8.10 29.67 1.71
N GLY A 197 -7.05 29.35 2.47
CA GLY A 197 -7.05 28.24 3.43
C GLY A 197 -6.68 26.87 2.85
N MET A 198 -6.44 26.74 1.55
CA MET A 198 -5.95 25.50 0.93
C MET A 198 -4.44 25.37 1.04
N ASN A 199 -3.93 24.13 1.12
CA ASN A 199 -2.49 23.82 1.13
C ASN A 199 -1.73 24.50 2.29
N GLN A 200 -2.36 24.60 3.46
CA GLN A 200 -1.69 25.10 4.66
C GLN A 200 -0.60 24.12 5.10
N ILE A 201 0.48 24.68 5.63
CA ILE A 201 1.50 23.92 6.35
C ILE A 201 0.81 23.25 7.54
N ASP A 202 0.93 21.93 7.62
CA ASP A 202 0.28 21.08 8.62
C ASP A 202 1.37 20.54 9.56
N THR A 203 0.97 19.92 10.66
CA THR A 203 1.88 19.28 11.60
C THR A 203 1.53 17.81 11.74
N LEU A 204 2.55 16.95 11.78
CA LEU A 204 2.33 15.54 12.13
C LEU A 204 1.65 15.48 13.49
N GLN A 205 0.45 14.94 13.49
CA GLN A 205 -0.31 14.72 14.71
C GLN A 205 0.20 13.41 15.30
N HIS A 206 0.65 13.47 16.55
CA HIS A 206 0.84 12.25 17.31
C HIS A 206 -0.51 11.53 17.40
N PRO A 207 -0.52 10.19 17.29
CA PRO A 207 -1.69 9.42 17.67
C PRO A 207 -1.92 9.69 19.16
N GLY A 208 -2.90 10.53 19.46
CA GLY A 208 -3.23 10.94 20.82
C GLY A 208 -3.94 9.82 21.56
N GLU A 209 -3.40 9.55 22.74
CA GLU A 209 -3.60 8.38 23.61
C GLU A 209 -5.00 8.28 24.26
N THR A 210 -6.07 8.83 23.66
CA THR A 210 -7.41 8.80 24.30
C THR A 210 -8.62 8.73 23.37
N ARG A 211 -8.52 8.95 22.04
CA ARG A 211 -9.74 9.06 21.18
C ARG A 211 -9.49 8.64 19.74
N TRP A 212 -10.46 7.91 19.16
CA TRP A 212 -10.52 7.55 17.72
C TRP A 212 -10.21 8.72 16.77
N SER A 213 -10.68 9.92 17.11
CA SER A 213 -10.46 11.12 16.31
C SER A 213 -8.97 11.48 16.23
N SER A 214 -8.19 11.15 17.27
CA SER A 214 -6.76 11.40 17.29
C SER A 214 -5.96 10.40 16.46
N GLN A 215 -6.33 9.11 16.49
CA GLN A 215 -5.75 8.11 15.58
C GLN A 215 -6.05 8.45 14.12
N LEU A 216 -7.30 8.84 13.81
CA LEU A 216 -7.67 9.33 12.48
C LEU A 216 -6.87 10.57 12.09
N ASN A 217 -6.68 11.53 13.02
CA ASN A 217 -5.89 12.73 12.76
C ASN A 217 -4.43 12.40 12.49
N SER A 218 -3.84 11.45 13.23
CA SER A 218 -2.46 11.00 13.02
C SER A 218 -2.29 10.37 11.64
N VAL A 219 -3.12 9.38 11.30
CA VAL A 219 -3.16 8.75 9.97
C VAL A 219 -3.36 9.79 8.86
N THR A 220 -4.28 10.73 9.05
CA THR A 220 -4.57 11.78 8.07
C THR A 220 -3.39 12.76 7.91
N SER A 221 -2.75 13.14 9.01
CA SER A 221 -1.61 14.06 9.01
C SER A 221 -0.39 13.43 8.33
N LEU A 222 -0.08 12.16 8.63
CA LEU A 222 1.00 11.45 7.97
C LEU A 222 0.73 11.31 6.48
N LEU A 223 -0.50 10.97 6.07
CA LEU A 223 -0.84 10.85 4.66
C LEU A 223 -0.64 12.17 3.90
N LYS A 224 -1.05 13.31 4.50
CA LYS A 224 -0.83 14.64 3.91
C LYS A 224 0.64 15.03 3.84
N MET A 225 1.44 14.59 4.82
CA MET A 225 2.85 14.96 4.95
C MET A 225 3.79 13.86 4.46
N TYR A 226 3.28 12.82 3.80
CA TYR A 226 4.00 11.59 3.52
C TYR A 226 5.35 11.84 2.82
N ASN A 227 5.35 12.63 1.75
CA ASN A 227 6.57 12.97 1.02
C ASN A 227 7.56 13.77 1.89
N ALA A 228 7.07 14.75 2.66
CA ALA A 228 7.90 15.54 3.56
C ALA A 228 8.52 14.67 4.66
N THR A 229 7.74 13.78 5.28
CA THR A 229 8.22 12.81 6.28
C THR A 229 9.24 11.86 5.68
N SER A 230 9.00 11.33 4.47
CA SER A 230 9.95 10.48 3.74
C SER A 230 11.28 11.19 3.52
N THR A 231 11.27 12.46 3.09
CA THR A 231 12.49 13.26 2.89
C THR A 231 13.25 13.50 4.19
N VAL A 232 12.55 13.85 5.27
CA VAL A 232 13.20 14.09 6.58
C VAL A 232 13.85 12.80 7.10
N LEU A 233 13.16 11.65 7.04
CA LEU A 233 13.73 10.37 7.47
C LEU A 233 14.92 9.94 6.60
N GLU A 234 14.86 10.18 5.28
CA GLU A 234 15.97 9.91 4.37
C GLU A 234 17.20 10.74 4.69
N ASN A 235 17.01 12.03 4.98
CA ASN A 235 18.08 12.92 5.39
C ASN A 235 18.67 12.44 6.72
N LEU A 236 17.85 12.14 7.72
CA LEU A 236 18.30 11.69 9.04
C LEU A 236 19.09 10.38 8.99
N LYS A 237 18.68 9.43 8.15
CA LYS A 237 19.43 8.19 7.90
C LYS A 237 20.88 8.49 7.46
N ASN A 238 21.11 9.58 6.72
CA ASN A 238 22.42 9.94 6.18
C ASN A 238 23.19 10.94 7.05
N THR A 239 22.51 11.83 7.78
CA THR A 239 23.10 13.00 8.46
C THR A 239 23.07 12.93 9.98
N ALA A 240 22.34 12.00 10.60
CA ALA A 240 22.19 11.99 12.06
C ALA A 240 23.53 11.77 12.78
N SER A 241 23.70 12.50 13.88
CA SER A 241 24.97 12.63 14.60
C SER A 241 25.41 11.35 15.30
N ASN A 242 24.47 10.49 15.69
CA ASN A 242 24.76 9.21 16.35
C ASN A 242 24.26 8.00 15.53
N TYR A 243 24.95 6.87 15.70
CA TYR A 243 24.67 5.63 14.97
C TYR A 243 23.27 5.09 15.25
N SER A 244 22.80 5.18 16.50
CA SER A 244 21.46 4.72 16.90
C SER A 244 20.37 5.46 16.13
N GLN A 245 20.40 6.80 16.12
CA GLN A 245 19.42 7.62 15.41
C GLN A 245 19.47 7.39 13.90
N ARG A 246 20.64 7.12 13.32
CA ARG A 246 20.73 6.71 11.90
C ARG A 246 20.05 5.36 11.66
N GLY A 247 20.25 4.40 12.56
CA GLY A 247 19.57 3.10 12.50
C GLY A 247 18.05 3.23 12.65
N ASP A 248 17.60 4.01 13.63
CA ASP A 248 16.18 4.26 13.90
C ASP A 248 15.53 4.98 12.70
N ALA A 249 16.18 6.01 12.15
CA ALA A 249 15.70 6.72 10.97
C ALA A 249 15.70 5.84 9.71
N HIS A 250 16.72 4.97 9.53
CA HIS A 250 16.76 4.00 8.44
C HIS A 250 15.58 3.02 8.54
N ASN A 251 15.34 2.48 9.72
CA ASN A 251 14.24 1.53 9.96
C ASN A 251 12.87 2.20 9.73
N ALA A 252 12.68 3.40 10.26
CA ALA A 252 11.46 4.19 10.07
C ALA A 252 11.23 4.51 8.59
N TYR A 253 12.29 4.90 7.85
CA TYR A 253 12.22 5.16 6.41
C TYR A 253 11.83 3.91 5.62
N SER A 254 12.48 2.78 5.90
CA SER A 254 12.21 1.50 5.23
C SER A 254 10.78 1.01 5.51
N ARG A 255 10.29 1.15 6.75
CA ARG A 255 8.90 0.82 7.11
C ARG A 255 7.89 1.73 6.42
N LEU A 256 8.12 3.05 6.45
CA LEU A 256 7.24 4.03 5.80
C LEU A 256 7.05 3.75 4.31
N ARG A 257 8.10 3.27 3.63
CA ARG A 257 8.08 2.91 2.20
C ARG A 257 7.63 1.48 1.90
N SER A 258 7.36 0.66 2.92
CA SER A 258 6.88 -0.70 2.70
C SER A 258 5.46 -0.67 2.15
N PHE A 259 5.16 -1.59 1.23
CA PHE A 259 3.80 -1.75 0.70
C PHE A 259 2.80 -2.00 1.83
N GLU A 260 3.16 -2.84 2.80
CA GLU A 260 2.31 -3.18 3.95
C GLU A 260 1.91 -1.93 4.74
N PHE A 261 2.87 -1.07 5.10
CA PHE A 261 2.58 0.15 5.86
C PHE A 261 1.69 1.11 5.07
N ILE A 262 1.98 1.33 3.78
CA ILE A 262 1.21 2.25 2.92
C ILE A 262 -0.21 1.72 2.73
N PHE A 263 -0.35 0.41 2.50
CA PHE A 263 -1.63 -0.25 2.34
C PHE A 263 -2.49 -0.13 3.61
N ILE A 264 -1.91 -0.42 4.78
CA ILE A 264 -2.62 -0.29 6.07
C ILE A 264 -2.92 1.19 6.37
N LEU A 265 -2.02 2.13 6.05
CA LEU A 265 -2.26 3.57 6.21
C LEU A 265 -3.52 4.02 5.45
N HIS A 266 -3.64 3.63 4.18
CA HIS A 266 -4.81 3.94 3.36
C HIS A 266 -6.08 3.21 3.82
N MET A 267 -5.97 1.93 4.19
CA MET A 267 -7.10 1.17 4.72
C MET A 267 -7.63 1.81 6.02
N MET A 268 -6.74 2.09 6.97
CA MET A 268 -7.11 2.69 8.25
C MET A 268 -7.66 4.10 8.08
N LYS A 269 -7.19 4.87 7.08
CA LYS A 269 -7.76 6.18 6.77
C LYS A 269 -9.26 6.11 6.42
N GLU A 270 -9.66 5.14 5.60
CA GLU A 270 -11.06 4.95 5.20
C GLU A 270 -11.89 4.37 6.36
N VAL A 271 -11.41 3.31 7.02
CA VAL A 271 -12.12 2.64 8.12
C VAL A 271 -12.32 3.58 9.32
N LEU A 272 -11.26 4.27 9.75
CA LEU A 272 -11.36 5.26 10.84
C LEU A 272 -12.19 6.47 10.42
N GLY A 273 -12.19 6.85 9.15
CA GLY A 273 -13.03 7.94 8.64
C GLY A 273 -14.53 7.63 8.79
N ILE A 274 -14.94 6.44 8.33
CA ILE A 274 -16.33 5.97 8.42
C ILE A 274 -16.77 5.82 9.88
N THR A 275 -15.93 5.21 10.72
CA THR A 275 -16.25 4.95 12.12
C THR A 275 -16.22 6.23 12.97
N ASN A 276 -15.31 7.18 12.73
CA ASN A 276 -15.25 8.43 13.47
C ASN A 276 -16.53 9.27 13.31
N ASN A 277 -17.16 9.25 12.12
CA ASN A 277 -18.46 9.92 11.93
C ASN A 277 -19.55 9.34 12.83
N LEU A 278 -19.61 8.01 12.94
CA LEU A 278 -20.51 7.33 13.88
C LEU A 278 -20.18 7.72 15.32
N CYS A 279 -18.91 7.67 15.70
CA CYS A 279 -18.47 7.96 17.06
C CYS A 279 -18.83 9.38 17.49
N GLN A 280 -18.55 10.37 16.65
CA GLN A 280 -18.93 11.76 16.92
C GLN A 280 -20.44 11.94 17.01
N ALA A 281 -21.20 11.25 16.16
CA ALA A 281 -22.66 11.34 16.16
C ALA A 281 -23.29 10.69 17.40
N LEU A 282 -22.77 9.54 17.84
CA LEU A 282 -23.22 8.85 19.06
C LEU A 282 -22.84 9.59 20.35
N GLN A 283 -21.77 10.40 20.33
CA GLN A 283 -21.35 11.22 21.47
C GLN A 283 -22.19 12.50 21.64
N ARG A 284 -23.14 12.81 20.74
CA ARG A 284 -24.00 13.99 20.85
C ARG A 284 -25.03 13.81 21.96
N ARG A 285 -25.18 14.83 22.82
CA ARG A 285 -26.17 14.83 23.91
C ARG A 285 -27.63 14.75 23.44
N SER A 286 -27.91 15.16 22.20
CA SER A 286 -29.25 15.20 21.62
C SER A 286 -29.65 13.91 20.90
N GLN A 287 -28.92 12.81 21.10
CA GLN A 287 -29.10 11.61 20.30
C GLN A 287 -30.19 10.70 20.85
N ASP A 288 -31.18 10.38 20.03
CA ASP A 288 -32.18 9.35 20.32
C ASP A 288 -31.80 8.00 19.68
N ILE A 289 -32.46 6.95 20.19
CA ILE A 289 -32.15 5.57 19.82
C ILE A 289 -32.45 5.24 18.35
N LEU A 290 -33.45 5.87 17.74
CA LEU A 290 -33.79 5.62 16.33
C LEU A 290 -32.72 6.22 15.41
N ASN A 291 -32.29 7.45 15.71
CA ASN A 291 -31.18 8.07 15.00
C ASN A 291 -29.85 7.34 15.23
N ALA A 292 -29.59 6.85 16.45
CA ALA A 292 -28.42 6.01 16.72
C ALA A 292 -28.44 4.71 15.90
N MET A 293 -29.58 4.01 15.84
CA MET A 293 -29.74 2.82 15.00
C MET A 293 -29.56 3.11 13.52
N SER A 294 -30.14 4.20 13.02
CA SER A 294 -29.97 4.61 11.62
C SER A 294 -28.50 4.88 11.27
N LEU A 295 -27.75 5.52 12.18
CA LEU A 295 -26.32 5.77 11.99
C LEU A 295 -25.53 4.46 11.98
N VAL A 296 -25.82 3.54 12.91
CA VAL A 296 -25.17 2.22 12.93
C VAL A 296 -25.42 1.45 11.62
N LEU A 297 -26.66 1.46 11.11
CA LEU A 297 -27.00 0.84 9.83
C LEU A 297 -26.25 1.51 8.67
N THR A 298 -26.20 2.84 8.65
CA THR A 298 -25.49 3.59 7.62
C THR A 298 -23.99 3.30 7.64
N THR A 299 -23.37 3.27 8.83
CA THR A 299 -21.97 2.91 9.00
C THR A 299 -21.69 1.49 8.55
N LYS A 300 -22.58 0.54 8.88
CA LYS A 300 -22.49 -0.84 8.41
C LYS A 300 -22.51 -0.89 6.88
N ASP A 301 -23.44 -0.19 6.23
CA ASP A 301 -23.54 -0.17 4.77
C ASP A 301 -22.31 0.46 4.10
N LEU A 302 -21.72 1.49 4.71
CA LEU A 302 -20.48 2.12 4.23
C LEU A 302 -19.27 1.17 4.34
N ILE A 303 -19.13 0.47 5.47
CA ILE A 303 -18.07 -0.54 5.64
C ILE A 303 -18.29 -1.70 4.67
N GLN A 304 -19.54 -2.09 4.45
CA GLN A 304 -19.91 -3.15 3.51
C GLN A 304 -19.52 -2.78 2.07
N LYS A 305 -19.84 -1.57 1.63
CA LYS A 305 -19.42 -1.04 0.32
C LYS A 305 -17.90 -0.96 0.19
N LEU A 306 -17.21 -0.50 1.24
CA LEU A 306 -15.74 -0.49 1.26
C LEU A 306 -15.17 -1.90 1.08
N ARG A 307 -15.77 -2.91 1.71
CA ARG A 307 -15.36 -4.32 1.59
C ARG A 307 -15.65 -4.90 0.21
N ASP A 308 -16.79 -4.56 -0.39
CA ASP A 308 -17.22 -5.23 -1.63
C ASP A 308 -16.58 -4.59 -2.86
N ASP A 309 -16.47 -3.26 -2.87
CA ASP A 309 -16.09 -2.45 -4.05
C ASP A 309 -14.83 -1.60 -3.84
N GLY A 310 -14.39 -1.39 -2.59
CA GLY A 310 -13.34 -0.43 -2.24
C GLY A 310 -11.90 -0.90 -2.53
N TRP A 311 -11.67 -2.19 -2.77
CA TRP A 311 -10.33 -2.77 -2.93
C TRP A 311 -9.53 -2.18 -4.09
N ASN A 312 -10.16 -2.03 -5.26
CA ASN A 312 -9.47 -1.51 -6.45
C ASN A 312 -9.01 -0.07 -6.24
N GLU A 313 -9.82 0.76 -5.58
CA GLU A 313 -9.46 2.14 -5.27
C GLU A 313 -8.38 2.21 -4.18
N LEU A 314 -8.40 1.32 -3.18
CA LEU A 314 -7.32 1.20 -2.20
C LEU A 314 -6.00 0.79 -2.86
N LEU A 315 -6.02 -0.17 -3.78
CA LEU A 315 -4.82 -0.62 -4.50
C LEU A 315 -4.24 0.47 -5.41
N LYS A 316 -5.09 1.19 -6.16
CA LYS A 316 -4.65 2.34 -6.97
C LYS A 316 -3.97 3.43 -6.14
N LYS A 317 -4.43 3.67 -4.91
CA LYS A 317 -3.79 4.64 -4.01
C LYS A 317 -2.36 4.24 -3.64
N ASN A 318 -2.05 2.94 -3.56
CA ASN A 318 -0.70 2.45 -3.28
C ASN A 318 0.24 2.56 -4.49
N ASP A 319 -0.29 2.46 -5.71
CA ASP A 319 0.49 2.60 -6.96
C ASP A 319 1.10 4.01 -7.13
N ILE A 320 0.63 5.01 -6.38
CA ILE A 320 1.18 6.38 -6.38
C ILE A 320 2.52 6.45 -5.62
N PHE A 321 2.77 5.50 -4.72
CA PHE A 321 3.91 5.52 -3.80
C PHE A 321 4.95 4.40 -4.07
N LEU A 322 4.73 3.59 -5.11
CA LEU A 322 5.63 2.56 -5.64
C LEU A 322 6.19 2.95 -7.02
#